data_AF-A0A9D6D2Q8-F1
#
_entry.id   AF-A0A9D6D2Q8-F1
#
_cell.length_a   1.000
_cell.length_b   1.000
_cell.length_c   1.000
_cell.angle_alpha   90.00
_cell.angle_beta   90.00
_cell.angle_gamma   90.00
#
_symmetry.space_group_name_H-M   'P 1'
#
loop_
_entity.id
_entity.type
_entity.pdbx_description
1 polymer ?
#
loop_
_entity_poly.entity_id
_entity_poly.type
_entity_poly.pdbx_seq_one_letter_code
_entity_poly.pdbx_strand_id
1 'polypeptide(L)' 'MIVKRAGKYVVVSETTGRRFGTYGTLAEAEKRLRQIEVFKHLGARPAARGRRRASA' A
#
# COMPACT_ATOMS: atom_id res chain seq x y z
N MET A 1 -3.82 0.63 -8.82
CA MET A 1 -3.79 -0.16 -10.07
C MET A 1 -2.75 -1.29 -10.09
N ILE A 2 -2.92 -2.26 -10.98
CA ILE A 2 -1.95 -3.34 -11.27
C ILE A 2 -1.29 -3.04 -12.62
N VAL A 3 0.04 -3.15 -12.69
CA VAL A 3 0.84 -2.88 -13.89
C VAL A 3 1.67 -4.10 -14.24
N LYS A 4 1.58 -4.59 -15.48
CA LYS A 4 2.43 -5.69 -15.95
C LYS A 4 3.77 -5.13 -16.43
N ARG A 5 4.88 -5.55 -15.80
CA ARG A 5 6.25 -5.16 -16.16
C ARG A 5 7.13 -6.41 -16.23
N ALA A 6 7.82 -6.61 -17.36
CA ALA A 6 8.75 -7.72 -17.55
C ALA A 6 8.17 -9.11 -17.16
N GLY A 7 6.90 -9.37 -17.53
CA GLY A 7 6.22 -10.62 -17.22
C GLY A 7 5.68 -10.75 -15.78
N LYS A 8 5.92 -9.76 -14.91
CA LYS A 8 5.45 -9.73 -13.52
C LYS A 8 4.34 -8.68 -13.31
N TYR A 9 3.53 -8.87 -12.28
CA TYR A 9 2.42 -7.96 -11.92
C TYR A 9 2.84 -7.07 -10.75
N VAL A 10 2.95 -5.77 -10.99
CA VAL A 10 3.36 -4.78 -9.99
C VAL A 10 2.13 -4.03 -9.50
N VAL A 11 1.90 -4.01 -8.19
CA VAL A 11 0.81 -3.23 -7.59
C VAL A 11 1.31 -1.83 -7.29
N VAL A 12 0.63 -0.82 -7.81
CA VAL A 12 1.01 0.60 -7.72
C VAL A 12 -0.16 1.44 -7.24
N SER A 13 0.13 2.40 -6.36
CA SER A 13 -0.80 3.46 -5.97
C SER A 13 -1.08 4.38 -7.15
N GLU A 14 -2.35 4.58 -7.51
CA GLU A 14 -2.71 5.62 -8.50
C GLU A 14 -2.39 7.01 -7.98
N THR A 15 -2.68 7.26 -6.70
CA THR A 15 -2.57 8.59 -6.08
C THR A 15 -1.14 9.04 -5.81
N THR A 16 -0.23 8.11 -5.51
CA THR A 16 1.14 8.45 -5.07
C THR A 16 2.23 7.83 -5.94
N GLY A 17 1.87 7.01 -6.95
CA GLY A 17 2.84 6.29 -7.77
C GLY A 17 3.71 5.27 -7.02
N ARG A 18 3.48 5.08 -5.71
CA ARG A 18 4.25 4.13 -4.89
C ARG A 18 3.99 2.70 -5.31
N ARG A 19 5.07 1.92 -5.43
CA ARG A 19 5.01 0.47 -5.64
C ARG A 19 4.80 -0.22 -4.29
N PHE A 20 3.77 -1.04 -4.20
CA PHE A 20 3.43 -1.82 -3.01
C PHE A 20 3.97 -3.25 -3.05
N GLY A 21 4.35 -3.75 -4.23
CA GLY A 21 4.91 -5.08 -4.40
C GLY A 21 4.94 -5.52 -5.85
N THR A 22 5.69 -6.58 -6.11
CA THR A 22 5.75 -7.28 -7.41
C THR A 22 5.34 -8.74 -7.19
N TYR A 23 4.48 -9.24 -8.04
CA TYR A 23 3.82 -10.54 -7.92
C TYR A 23 4.00 -11.35 -9.20
N GLY A 24 4.03 -12.69 -9.05
CA GLY A 24 4.14 -13.60 -10.18
C GLY A 24 2.82 -13.74 -10.94
N THR A 25 1.70 -13.62 -10.24
CA THR A 25 0.36 -13.81 -10.80
C THR A 25 -0.54 -12.60 -10.61
N LEU A 26 -1.57 -12.49 -11.48
CA LEU A 26 -2.57 -11.43 -11.40
C LEU A 26 -3.41 -11.57 -10.12
N ALA A 27 -3.77 -12.80 -9.75
CA ALA A 27 -4.57 -13.08 -8.55
C ALA A 27 -3.89 -12.63 -7.24
N GLU A 28 -2.56 -12.78 -7.13
CA GLU A 28 -1.80 -12.27 -5.98
C GLU A 28 -1.79 -10.74 -5.93
N ALA A 29 -1.62 -10.10 -7.09
CA ALA A 29 -1.65 -8.65 -7.20
C ALA A 29 -3.03 -8.08 -6.82
N GLU A 30 -4.11 -8.74 -7.23
CA GLU A 30 -5.49 -8.37 -6.85
C GLU A 30 -5.74 -8.55 -5.36
N LYS A 31 -5.30 -9.67 -4.75
CA LYS A 31 -5.38 -9.86 -3.30
C LYS A 31 -4.70 -8.73 -2.55
N ARG A 32 -3.52 -8.29 -3.02
CA ARG A 32 -2.82 -7.17 -2.40
C ARG A 32 -3.55 -5.85 -2.60
N LEU A 33 -4.09 -5.60 -3.79
CA LEU A 33 -4.87 -4.40 -4.09
C LEU A 33 -6.04 -4.27 -3.10
N ARG A 34 -6.82 -5.34 -2.92
CA ARG A 34 -7.94 -5.39 -1.97
C ARG A 34 -7.49 -5.11 -0.53
N GLN A 35 -6.36 -5.66 -0.09
CA GLN A 35 -5.80 -5.34 1.22
C GLN A 35 -5.51 -3.84 1.36
N ILE A 36 -4.88 -3.24 0.36
CA ILE A 36 -4.54 -1.80 0.37
C ILE A 36 -5.80 -0.94 0.40
N GLU A 37 -6.86 -1.32 -0.32
CA GLU A 37 -8.15 -0.63 -0.30
C GLU A 37 -8.80 -0.72 1.09
N VAL A 38 -8.79 -1.89 1.71
CA VAL A 38 -9.27 -2.08 3.08
C VAL A 38 -8.47 -1.20 4.06
N PHE A 39 -7.15 -1.14 3.94
CA PHE A 39 -6.32 -0.25 4.75
C PHE A 39 -6.56 1.24 4.48
N LYS A 40 -6.90 1.63 3.24
CA LYS A 40 -7.29 3.02 2.91
C LYS A 40 -8.60 3.41 3.60
N HIS A 41 -9.59 2.53 3.60
CA HIS A 41 -10.90 2.81 4.19
C HIS A 41 -10.94 2.62 5.71
N LEU A 42 -10.02 1.83 6.28
CA LEU A 42 -9.77 1.77 7.71
C LEU A 42 -9.10 3.02 8.29
N GLY A 43 -8.96 4.08 7.47
CA GLY A 43 -9.07 5.46 7.90
C GLY A 43 -8.43 5.73 9.24
N ALA A 44 -7.12 5.99 9.20
CA ALA A 44 -6.41 6.86 10.13
C ALA A 44 -7.22 7.21 11.38
N ARG A 45 -7.26 6.30 12.36
CA ARG A 45 -7.23 6.81 13.74
C ARG A 45 -5.92 7.56 13.78
N PRO A 46 -5.90 8.91 13.89
CA PRO A 46 -4.64 9.61 13.97
C PRO A 46 -3.90 8.91 15.10
N ALA A 47 -2.79 8.25 14.77
CA ALA A 47 -1.89 7.74 15.80
C ALA A 47 -1.67 8.96 16.68
N ALA A 48 -2.25 8.91 17.88
CA ALA A 48 -2.22 10.00 18.83
C ALA A 48 -0.78 10.47 18.83
N ARG A 49 -0.56 11.71 18.34
CA ARG A 49 0.77 12.29 18.13
C ARG A 49 1.63 11.84 19.29
N GLY A 50 2.50 10.87 19.03
CA GLY A 50 3.39 10.33 20.04
C GLY A 50 4.21 11.52 20.49
N ARG A 51 3.88 11.99 21.68
CA ARG A 51 4.56 13.05 22.40
C ARG A 51 6.02 12.63 22.45
N ARG A 52 6.84 13.11 21.51
CA ARG A 52 8.29 13.13 21.68
C ARG A 52 8.50 14.04 22.87
N ARG A 53 8.56 13.45 24.07
CA ARG A 53 9.16 14.11 25.23
C ARG A 53 10.60 14.36 24.82
N ALA A 54 10.88 15.62 24.46
CA ALA A 54 12.23 16.12 24.45
C ALA A 54 12.76 15.97 25.89
N SER A 55 13.81 15.17 26.04
CA SER A 55 14.67 15.14 27.21
C SER A 55 15.46 16.45 27.26
N ALA A 56 15.28 17.20 28.34
CA ALA A 56 16.11 18.31 28.77
C ALA A 56 16.40 18.10 30.26
#